data_AF-A0A1A8EU69-F1
#
_entry.id   AF-A0A1A8EU69-F1
#
_cell.length_a   1.000
_cell.length_b   1.000
_cell.length_c   1.000
_cell.angle_alpha   90.00
_cell.angle_beta   90.00
_cell.angle_gamma   90.00
#
_symmetry.space_group_name_H-M   'P 1'
#
loop_
_entity.id
_entity.type
_entity.pdbx_description
1 polymer ?
#
loop_
_entity_poly.entity_id
_entity_poly.type
_entity_poly.pdbx_seq_one_letter_code
_entity_poly.pdbx_strand_id
1 'polypeptide(L)'
;MSLPAEWGDDERMNFLFSEFKENRDVNTTDWDSKMDFWVALILKSCRERGSVLVNLQHLHKTFRRKEKSPLGLSTVIQSMARCGRIQREPEFAASVDCGWVSWSVGMLLVKPLKWTFSTLLGGGRVPLEESFVVLELVK
;
A
#
# COMPACT_ATOMS: atom_id res chain seq x y z
N MET A 1 15.65 -0.96 11.03
CA MET A 1 15.15 -0.30 9.81
C MET A 1 16.06 0.87 9.49
N SER A 2 16.58 0.96 8.27
CA SER A 2 17.38 2.13 7.87
C SER A 2 16.47 3.23 7.31
N LEU A 3 16.41 4.38 8.00
CA LEU A 3 15.56 5.49 7.58
C LEU A 3 16.21 6.26 6.40
N PRO A 4 15.41 6.81 5.47
CA PRO A 4 15.93 7.64 4.37
C PRO A 4 16.62 8.92 4.86
N ALA A 5 17.47 9.52 4.02
CA ALA A 5 18.18 10.77 4.38
C ALA A 5 17.20 11.93 4.65
N GLU A 6 16.07 11.93 3.96
CA GLU A 6 14.97 12.88 4.13
C GLU A 6 14.47 12.94 5.58
N TRP A 7 14.65 11.88 6.37
CA TRP A 7 14.20 11.85 7.77
C TRP A 7 14.88 12.90 8.67
N GLY A 8 16.08 13.35 8.28
CA GLY A 8 16.82 14.42 8.95
C GLY A 8 16.37 15.84 8.56
N ASP A 9 15.65 15.98 7.45
CA ASP A 9 15.15 17.26 6.94
C ASP A 9 13.74 17.52 7.48
N ASP A 10 13.63 18.48 8.39
CA ASP A 10 12.35 18.81 9.02
C ASP A 10 11.32 19.38 8.04
N GLU A 11 11.75 20.20 7.08
CA GLU A 11 10.85 20.81 6.11
C GLU A 11 10.30 19.76 5.16
N ARG A 12 11.19 18.92 4.60
CA ARG A 12 10.79 17.81 3.73
C ARG A 12 9.86 16.83 4.44
N MET A 13 10.14 16.50 5.71
CA MET A 13 9.31 15.57 6.47
C MET A 13 7.96 16.16 6.88
N ASN A 14 7.88 17.47 7.16
CA ASN A 14 6.60 18.14 7.37
C ASN A 14 5.72 18.06 6.12
N PHE A 15 6.29 18.28 4.94
CA PHE A 15 5.60 18.07 3.67
C PHE A 15 5.14 16.61 3.52
N LEU A 16 6.02 15.62 3.70
CA LEU A 16 5.69 14.20 3.53
C LEU A 16 4.63 13.69 4.52
N PHE A 17 4.59 14.24 5.74
CA PHE A 17 3.63 13.85 6.79
C PHE A 17 2.25 14.48 6.64
N SER A 18 2.14 15.57 5.88
CA SER A 18 0.84 16.21 5.61
C SER A 18 -0.06 15.31 4.75
N GLU A 19 -1.36 15.57 4.80
CA GLU A 19 -2.35 14.89 3.97
C GLU A 19 -2.07 15.03 2.47
N PHE A 20 -2.61 14.11 1.68
CA PHE A 20 -2.67 14.29 0.23
C PHE A 20 -3.71 15.37 -0.08
N LYS A 21 -3.43 16.19 -1.11
CA LYS A 21 -4.45 17.09 -1.65
C LYS A 21 -5.61 16.27 -2.21
N GLU A 22 -6.84 16.72 -1.99
CA GLU A 22 -8.05 16.03 -2.45
C GLU A 22 -8.04 15.81 -3.96
N ASN A 23 -7.60 16.83 -4.70
CA ASN A 23 -7.46 16.75 -6.15
C ASN A 23 -5.98 16.65 -6.55
N ARG A 24 -5.59 15.51 -7.09
CA ARG A 24 -4.25 15.28 -7.65
C ARG A 24 -3.94 16.24 -8.79
N ASP A 25 -4.92 16.60 -9.61
CA ASP A 25 -4.70 17.39 -10.84
C ASP A 25 -4.32 18.85 -10.54
N VAL A 26 -4.57 19.32 -9.31
CA VAL A 26 -4.16 20.66 -8.86
C VAL A 26 -2.65 20.73 -8.63
N ASN A 27 -2.01 19.62 -8.25
CA ASN A 27 -0.57 19.56 -8.05
C ASN A 27 -0.07 18.11 -8.20
N THR A 28 0.04 17.67 -9.45
CA THR A 28 0.42 16.29 -9.78
C THR A 28 1.83 15.96 -9.31
N THR A 29 2.76 16.91 -9.42
CA THR A 29 4.17 16.70 -9.07
C THR A 29 4.37 16.42 -7.58
N ASP A 30 3.78 17.23 -6.70
CA ASP A 30 3.90 17.02 -5.26
C ASP A 30 3.17 15.76 -4.80
N TRP A 31 2.00 15.51 -5.40
CA TRP A 31 1.21 14.32 -5.10
C TRP A 31 1.98 13.05 -5.49
N ASP A 32 2.50 12.99 -6.71
CA ASP A 32 3.25 11.82 -7.22
C ASP A 32 4.56 11.65 -6.45
N SER A 33 5.32 12.72 -6.19
CA SER A 33 6.55 12.63 -5.39
C SER A 33 6.31 12.10 -3.98
N LYS A 34 5.23 12.54 -3.31
CA LYS A 34 4.85 12.03 -1.98
C LYS A 34 4.42 10.57 -2.05
N MET A 35 3.64 10.19 -3.07
CA MET A 35 3.21 8.81 -3.30
C MET A 35 4.40 7.88 -3.51
N ASP A 36 5.31 8.24 -4.41
CA ASP A 36 6.49 7.44 -4.74
C ASP A 36 7.40 7.25 -3.53
N PHE A 37 7.62 8.32 -2.74
CA PHE A 37 8.40 8.23 -1.50
C PHE A 37 7.80 7.20 -0.54
N TRP A 38 6.49 7.30 -0.25
CA TRP A 38 5.85 6.42 0.72
C TRP A 38 5.75 4.98 0.23
N VAL A 39 5.45 4.76 -1.05
CA VAL A 39 5.46 3.42 -1.65
C VAL A 39 6.85 2.79 -1.53
N ALA A 40 7.90 3.50 -1.93
CA ALA A 40 9.27 3.01 -1.85
C ALA A 40 9.67 2.67 -0.40
N LEU A 41 9.30 3.52 0.56
CA LEU A 41 9.62 3.31 1.97
C LEU A 41 8.86 2.12 2.57
N ILE A 42 7.58 1.93 2.23
CA ILE A 42 6.79 0.76 2.64
C ILE A 42 7.45 -0.52 2.12
N LEU A 43 7.79 -0.57 0.82
CA LEU A 43 8.42 -1.73 0.21
C LEU A 43 9.79 -2.04 0.85
N LYS A 44 10.62 -1.01 1.05
CA LYS A 44 11.91 -1.15 1.75
C LYS A 44 11.71 -1.71 3.15
N SER A 45 10.75 -1.16 3.90
CA SER A 45 10.43 -1.60 5.26
C SER A 45 9.98 -3.06 5.32
N CYS A 46 9.22 -3.52 4.32
CA CYS A 46 8.81 -4.91 4.18
C CYS A 46 10.00 -5.84 3.91
N ARG A 47 10.87 -5.46 2.96
CA ARG A 47 12.09 -6.20 2.62
C ARG A 47 13.03 -6.33 3.81
N GLU A 48 13.27 -5.26 4.55
CA GLU A 48 14.15 -5.28 5.74
C GLU A 48 13.59 -6.15 6.88
N ARG A 49 12.26 -6.29 6.97
CA ARG A 49 11.61 -7.19 7.96
C ARG A 49 11.49 -8.64 7.49
N GLY A 50 11.74 -8.92 6.21
CA GLY A 50 11.43 -10.22 5.61
C GLY A 50 9.93 -10.54 5.63
N SER A 51 9.06 -9.52 5.56
CA SER A 51 7.61 -9.68 5.62
C SER A 51 6.96 -9.18 4.35
N VAL A 52 6.00 -9.94 3.83
CA VAL A 52 5.17 -9.54 2.69
C VAL A 52 3.86 -8.86 3.12
N LEU A 53 3.61 -8.73 4.44
CA LEU A 53 2.38 -8.17 4.97
C LEU A 53 2.56 -6.71 5.40
N VAL A 54 1.54 -5.91 5.11
CA VAL A 54 1.42 -4.51 5.55
C VAL A 54 0.02 -4.25 6.08
N ASN A 55 -0.08 -3.48 7.17
CA ASN A 55 -1.35 -2.90 7.64
C ASN A 55 -1.12 -1.47 8.12
N LEU A 56 -2.16 -0.65 8.10
CA LEU A 56 -2.06 0.78 8.37
C LEU A 56 -1.60 1.07 9.81
N GLN A 57 -2.08 0.29 10.78
CA GLN A 57 -1.67 0.41 12.19
C GLN A 57 -0.15 0.25 12.37
N HIS A 58 0.42 -0.78 11.76
CA HIS A 58 1.85 -1.06 11.81
C HIS A 58 2.65 0.04 11.12
N LEU A 59 2.19 0.54 9.97
CA LEU A 59 2.86 1.62 9.28
C LEU A 59 2.86 2.94 10.09
N HIS A 60 1.75 3.29 10.74
CA HIS A 60 1.72 4.45 11.64
C HIS A 60 2.72 4.32 12.80
N LYS A 61 2.82 3.13 13.41
CA LYS A 61 3.79 2.87 14.47
C LYS A 61 5.23 2.92 13.96
N THR A 62 5.49 2.32 12.80
CA THR A 62 6.83 2.19 12.21
C THR A 62 7.39 3.52 11.72
N PHE A 63 6.54 4.35 11.10
CA PHE A 63 6.94 5.63 10.51
C PHE A 63 6.66 6.82 11.44
N ARG A 64 6.48 6.57 12.74
CA ARG A 64 6.29 7.64 13.72
C ARG A 64 7.57 8.47 13.84
N ARG A 65 7.44 9.80 13.78
CA ARG A 65 8.54 10.76 13.91
C ARG A 65 8.09 11.93 14.78
N LYS A 66 8.87 12.26 15.82
CA LYS A 66 8.52 13.34 16.78
C LYS A 66 7.07 13.21 17.29
N GLU A 67 6.70 11.99 17.68
CA GLU A 67 5.35 11.61 18.10
C GLU A 67 4.23 11.71 17.04
N LYS A 68 4.51 12.17 15.82
CA LYS A 68 3.53 12.28 14.72
C LYS A 68 3.55 11.04 13.84
N SER A 69 2.41 10.69 13.27
CA SER A 69 2.29 9.68 12.21
C SER A 69 1.96 10.36 10.87
N PRO A 70 2.37 9.81 9.73
CA PRO A 70 2.08 10.43 8.43
C PRO A 70 0.58 10.30 8.11
N LEU A 71 -0.07 11.42 7.83
CA LEU A 71 -1.53 11.48 7.66
C LEU A 71 -2.00 10.82 6.34
N GLY A 72 -1.12 10.77 5.34
CA GLY A 72 -1.44 10.26 4.01
C GLY A 72 -1.34 8.74 3.82
N LEU A 73 -0.95 7.95 4.83
CA LEU A 73 -0.68 6.52 4.62
C LEU A 73 -1.91 5.72 4.18
N SER A 74 -3.11 6.08 4.64
CA SER A 74 -4.36 5.47 4.17
C SER A 74 -4.54 5.65 2.67
N THR A 75 -4.29 6.87 2.15
CA THR A 75 -4.31 7.19 0.71
C THR A 75 -3.28 6.38 -0.06
N VAL A 76 -2.08 6.18 0.51
CA VAL A 76 -1.02 5.37 -0.11
C VAL A 76 -1.46 3.91 -0.24
N ILE A 77 -1.97 3.30 0.84
CA ILE A 77 -2.47 1.91 0.79
C ILE A 77 -3.59 1.77 -0.24
N GLN A 78 -4.56 2.68 -0.24
CA GLN A 78 -5.65 2.65 -1.20
C GLN A 78 -5.16 2.78 -2.65
N SER A 79 -4.18 3.66 -2.90
CA SER A 79 -3.54 3.80 -4.22
C SER A 79 -2.81 2.53 -4.63
N MET A 80 -2.02 1.93 -3.73
CA MET A 80 -1.33 0.67 -3.99
C MET A 80 -2.32 -0.47 -4.30
N ALA A 81 -3.44 -0.55 -3.59
CA ALA A 81 -4.48 -1.55 -3.84
C ALA A 81 -5.14 -1.33 -5.21
N ARG A 82 -5.51 -0.07 -5.53
CA ARG A 82 -6.11 0.28 -6.83
C ARG A 82 -5.20 -0.02 -8.01
N CYS A 83 -3.89 0.18 -7.84
CA CYS A 83 -2.87 -0.11 -8.85
C CYS A 83 -2.45 -1.58 -8.88
N GLY A 84 -3.07 -2.46 -8.08
CA GLY A 84 -2.76 -3.89 -8.05
C GLY A 84 -1.37 -4.23 -7.51
N ARG A 85 -0.78 -3.37 -6.68
CA ARG A 85 0.52 -3.62 -6.02
C ARG A 85 0.38 -4.42 -4.73
N ILE A 86 -0.78 -4.31 -4.07
CA ILE A 86 -1.13 -5.03 -2.86
C ILE A 86 -2.52 -5.64 -3.00
N GLN A 87 -2.76 -6.72 -2.26
CA GLN A 87 -4.05 -7.41 -2.21
C GLN A 87 -4.39 -7.75 -0.77
N ARG A 88 -5.67 -7.81 -0.39
CA ARG A 88 -6.06 -8.22 0.97
C ARG A 88 -5.57 -9.64 1.22
N GLU A 89 -5.02 -9.88 2.41
CA GLU A 89 -4.52 -11.20 2.81
C GLU A 89 -5.52 -12.35 2.58
N PRO A 90 -6.78 -12.28 3.03
CA PRO A 90 -7.73 -13.37 2.82
C PRO A 90 -8.04 -13.61 1.33
N GLU A 91 -8.06 -12.56 0.52
CA GLU A 91 -8.29 -12.66 -0.92
C GLU A 91 -7.09 -13.30 -1.62
N PHE A 92 -5.88 -12.97 -1.17
CA PHE A 92 -4.65 -13.57 -1.67
C PHE A 92 -4.60 -15.07 -1.33
N ALA A 93 -4.86 -15.46 -0.08
CA ALA A 93 -4.91 -16.86 0.35
C ALA A 93 -5.93 -17.66 -0.47
N ALA A 94 -7.16 -17.16 -0.61
CA ALA A 94 -8.19 -17.82 -1.42
C ALA A 94 -7.77 -18.00 -2.89
N SER A 95 -7.02 -17.06 -3.47
CA SER A 95 -6.52 -17.15 -4.84
C SER A 95 -5.42 -18.21 -5.00
N VAL A 96 -4.58 -18.41 -3.97
CA VAL A 96 -3.53 -19.43 -3.94
C VAL A 96 -4.14 -20.82 -3.73
N ASP A 97 -5.12 -20.94 -2.82
CA ASP A 97 -5.79 -22.20 -2.51
C ASP A 97 -6.57 -22.75 -3.71
N CYS A 98 -7.10 -21.88 -4.58
CA CYS A 98 -7.70 -22.27 -5.86
C CYS A 98 -6.66 -22.63 -6.95
N GLY A 99 -5.37 -22.43 -6.66
CA GLY A 99 -4.30 -22.24 -7.65
C GLY A 99 -3.35 -23.41 -7.90
N TRP A 100 -3.14 -24.40 -7.02
CA TRP A 100 -2.24 -25.52 -7.42
C TRP A 100 -2.81 -26.31 -8.62
N VAL A 101 -4.14 -26.45 -8.72
CA VAL A 101 -4.80 -27.29 -9.74
C VAL A 101 -5.20 -26.53 -11.03
N SER A 102 -4.98 -25.21 -11.12
CA SER A 102 -5.53 -24.36 -12.20
C SER A 102 -4.45 -23.70 -13.09
N TRP A 103 -3.19 -23.63 -12.66
CA TRP A 103 -2.15 -22.90 -13.40
C TRP A 103 -1.73 -23.56 -14.72
N SER A 104 -2.02 -24.85 -14.95
CA SER A 104 -1.73 -25.52 -16.24
C SER A 104 -2.75 -25.22 -17.34
N VAL A 105 -3.85 -24.51 -17.06
CA VAL A 105 -4.93 -24.27 -18.03
C VAL A 105 -5.21 -22.77 -18.27
N GLY A 106 -4.72 -21.86 -17.41
CA GLY A 106 -5.23 -20.48 -17.34
C GLY A 106 -4.59 -19.39 -18.18
N MET A 107 -3.62 -19.66 -19.07
CA MET A 107 -3.03 -18.61 -19.93
C MET A 107 -3.91 -18.26 -21.16
N LEU A 108 -5.09 -18.87 -21.28
CA LEU A 108 -6.06 -18.60 -22.33
C LEU A 108 -7.48 -18.68 -21.75
N LEU A 109 -8.20 -17.55 -21.75
CA LEU A 109 -9.68 -17.43 -21.71
C LEU A 109 -10.42 -17.62 -20.37
N VAL A 110 -10.14 -16.80 -19.35
CA VAL A 110 -11.23 -16.33 -18.47
C VAL A 110 -10.94 -14.97 -17.83
N LYS A 111 -11.49 -13.93 -18.44
CA LYS A 111 -12.01 -12.74 -17.73
C LYS A 111 -13.52 -12.68 -18.06
N PRO A 112 -14.39 -11.96 -17.32
CA PRO A 112 -14.25 -11.21 -16.06
C PRO A 112 -15.26 -11.74 -15.00
N LEU A 113 -15.49 -11.07 -13.85
CA LEU A 113 -16.69 -11.13 -12.96
C LEU A 113 -16.51 -11.43 -11.45
N LYS A 114 -15.31 -11.64 -10.91
CA LYS A 114 -15.13 -11.78 -9.44
C LYS A 114 -14.01 -10.94 -8.85
N TRP A 115 -13.83 -9.73 -9.40
CA TRP A 115 -13.28 -8.63 -8.62
C TRP A 115 -14.39 -8.20 -7.66
N THR A 116 -14.53 -8.87 -6.51
CA THR A 116 -15.44 -8.41 -5.46
C THR A 116 -14.82 -7.18 -4.83
N PHE A 117 -14.95 -6.08 -5.54
CA PHE A 117 -14.64 -4.72 -5.12
C PHE A 117 -15.68 -4.22 -4.11
N SER A 118 -16.04 -5.09 -3.17
CA SER A 118 -17.16 -4.91 -2.24
C SER A 118 -16.67 -4.42 -0.89
N THR A 119 -15.72 -3.48 -0.86
CA THR A 119 -15.46 -2.67 0.35
C THR A 119 -14.85 -1.29 0.03
N LEU A 120 -14.36 -1.05 -1.20
CA LEU A 120 -13.70 0.23 -1.53
C LEU A 120 -14.56 1.20 -2.38
N LEU A 121 -15.74 0.79 -2.85
CA LEU A 121 -16.70 1.69 -3.52
C LEU A 121 -17.68 2.42 -2.58
N GLY A 122 -17.63 2.13 -1.28
CA GLY A 122 -18.42 2.83 -0.28
C GLY A 122 -17.53 3.46 0.77
N GLY A 123 -17.31 4.78 0.71
CA GLY A 123 -16.85 5.52 1.89
C GLY A 123 -15.48 5.17 2.48
N GLY A 124 -14.51 4.80 1.64
CA GLY A 124 -13.14 5.36 1.64
C GLY A 124 -12.27 5.35 2.91
N ARG A 125 -12.39 4.38 3.82
CA ARG A 125 -11.43 4.24 4.93
C ARG A 125 -10.80 2.86 4.96
N VAL A 126 -9.48 2.80 4.76
CA VAL A 126 -8.67 1.61 5.00
C VAL A 126 -8.73 1.27 6.48
N PRO A 127 -9.27 0.09 6.88
CA PRO A 127 -9.28 -0.31 8.29
C PRO A 127 -7.85 -0.44 8.84
N LEU A 128 -7.65 -0.03 10.09
CA LEU A 128 -6.32 0.03 10.70
C LEU A 128 -5.64 -1.35 10.79
N GLU A 129 -6.43 -2.38 11.10
CA GLU A 129 -5.97 -3.75 11.36
C GLU A 129 -5.98 -4.63 10.10
N GLU A 130 -6.54 -4.14 8.99
CA GLU A 130 -6.62 -4.92 7.77
C GLU A 130 -5.23 -5.12 7.14
N SER A 131 -4.88 -6.39 6.93
CA SER A 131 -3.62 -6.81 6.35
C SER A 131 -3.71 -6.98 4.84
N PHE A 132 -2.69 -6.47 4.17
CA PHE A 132 -2.50 -6.58 2.73
C PHE A 132 -1.17 -7.27 2.43
N VAL A 133 -1.18 -8.18 1.46
CA VAL A 133 -0.02 -8.84 0.88
C VAL A 133 0.58 -7.94 -0.21
N VAL A 134 1.87 -7.68 -0.12
CA VAL A 134 2.65 -6.94 -1.11
C VAL A 134 3.08 -7.89 -2.23
N LEU A 135 2.39 -7.82 -3.37
CA LEU A 135 2.52 -8.82 -4.45
C LEU A 135 3.90 -8.83 -5.12
N GLU A 136 4.62 -7.70 -5.11
CA GLU A 136 5.99 -7.62 -5.64
C GLU A 136 6.99 -8.45 -4.81
N LEU A 137 6.70 -8.69 -3.52
CA LEU A 137 7.60 -9.39 -2.61
C LEU A 137 7.33 -10.89 -2.48
N VAL A 138 6.30 -11.40 -3.17
CA VAL A 138 5.91 -12.82 -3.16
C VAL A 138 6.60 -13.61 -4.29
N LYS A 139 7.27 -12.92 -5.22
CA LYS A 139 7.94 -13.51 -6.38
C LYS A 139 9.37 -13.96 -6.09
#